data_AF-F9GC57-F1
#
_entry.id   AF-F9GC57-F1
#
_cell.length_a   1.000
_cell.length_b   1.000
_cell.length_c   1.000
_cell.angle_alpha   90.00
_cell.angle_beta   90.00
_cell.angle_gamma   90.00
#
_symmetry.space_group_name_H-M   'P 1'
#
loop_
_entity.id
_entity.type
_entity.pdbx_description
1 polymer ?
#
loop_
_entity_poly.entity_id
_entity_poly.type
_entity_poly.pdbx_seq_one_letter_code
_entity_poly.pdbx_strand_id
1 'polypeptide(L)'
;LNVELLIISILRPFNGLTKEEFGPFDPVTMSYAHASNAMWVVWHFRALYTLRNEHWMIQAASICAFRVLSDIETSTIQLKTFAKACQALIELGESFPVAKEVMLPIKLSHKPALTTISQRSDDDV
;
A
#
# COMPACT_ATOMS: atom_id res chain seq x y z
N LEU A 1 -10.75 -7.49 7.79
CA LEU A 1 -9.46 -7.48 7.06
C LEU A 1 -9.52 -8.31 5.77
N ASN A 2 -9.89 -9.60 5.82
CA ASN A 2 -9.89 -10.47 4.63
C ASN A 2 -10.72 -9.95 3.45
N VAL A 3 -11.91 -9.38 3.71
CA VAL A 3 -12.77 -8.79 2.67
C VAL A 3 -12.07 -7.62 1.98
N GLU A 4 -11.41 -6.74 2.73
CA GLU A 4 -10.64 -5.61 2.18
C GLU A 4 -9.55 -6.11 1.22
N LEU A 5 -8.78 -7.12 1.64
CA LEU A 5 -7.68 -7.69 0.85
C LEU A 5 -8.19 -8.43 -0.39
N LEU A 6 -9.34 -9.10 -0.28
CA LEU A 6 -10.01 -9.75 -1.39
C LEU A 6 -10.44 -8.71 -2.43
N ILE A 7 -11.09 -7.63 -2.01
CA ILE A 7 -11.53 -6.57 -2.92
C ILE A 7 -10.33 -5.91 -3.61
N ILE A 8 -9.26 -5.60 -2.88
CA ILE A 8 -8.02 -5.07 -3.48
C ILE A 8 -7.47 -5.99 -4.58
N SER A 9 -7.53 -7.31 -4.33
CA SER A 9 -7.03 -8.32 -5.27
C SER A 9 -7.93 -8.47 -6.50
N ILE A 10 -9.26 -8.49 -6.31
CA ILE A 10 -10.25 -8.62 -7.38
C ILE A 10 -10.26 -7.39 -8.28
N LEU A 11 -10.05 -6.19 -7.73
CA LEU A 11 -10.06 -4.95 -8.51
C LEU A 11 -8.75 -4.69 -9.26
N ARG A 12 -7.64 -5.30 -8.84
CA ARG A 12 -6.31 -5.05 -9.42
C ARG A 12 -6.22 -5.24 -10.94
N PRO A 13 -6.82 -6.28 -11.56
CA PRO A 13 -6.78 -6.45 -13.01
C PRO A 13 -7.43 -5.31 -13.80
N PHE A 14 -8.27 -4.49 -13.15
CA PHE A 14 -9.05 -3.43 -13.79
C PHE A 14 -8.45 -2.03 -13.58
N ASN A 15 -7.20 -1.93 -13.09
CA ASN A 15 -6.54 -0.65 -12.82
C ASN A 15 -6.39 0.27 -14.04
N GLY A 16 -6.41 -0.28 -15.25
CA GLY A 16 -6.31 0.50 -16.48
C GLY A 16 -7.65 0.98 -17.01
N LEU A 17 -8.77 0.58 -16.40
CA LEU A 17 -10.10 0.97 -16.84
C LEU A 17 -10.54 2.25 -16.13
N THR A 18 -11.19 3.13 -16.88
CA THR A 18 -11.91 4.25 -16.28
C THR A 18 -13.17 3.76 -15.56
N LYS A 19 -13.77 4.64 -14.76
CA LYS A 19 -15.08 4.37 -14.16
C LYS A 19 -16.11 4.01 -15.22
N GLU A 20 -16.14 4.69 -16.36
CA GLU A 20 -17.11 4.47 -17.42
C GLU A 20 -16.95 3.09 -18.08
N GLU A 21 -15.72 2.60 -18.20
CA GLU A 21 -15.41 1.28 -18.77
C GLU A 21 -15.69 0.14 -17.77
N PHE A 22 -15.43 0.39 -16.48
CA PHE A 22 -15.65 -0.60 -15.43
C PHE A 22 -17.11 -0.66 -14.94
N GLY A 23 -17.78 0.49 -14.89
CA GLY A 23 -19.19 0.65 -14.56
C GLY A 23 -19.47 1.54 -13.33
N PRO A 24 -19.89 0.96 -12.18
CA PRO A 24 -20.50 1.74 -11.09
C PRO A 24 -19.52 2.65 -10.33
N PHE A 25 -18.22 2.35 -10.36
CA PHE A 25 -17.19 3.09 -9.63
C PHE A 25 -15.82 2.97 -10.30
N ASP A 26 -14.90 3.84 -9.90
CA ASP A 26 -13.50 3.75 -10.32
C ASP A 26 -12.77 2.63 -9.53
N PRO A 27 -12.25 1.59 -10.19
CA PRO A 27 -11.68 0.42 -9.51
C PRO A 27 -10.42 0.77 -8.71
N VAL A 28 -9.63 1.75 -9.17
CA VAL A 28 -8.42 2.20 -8.50
C VAL A 28 -8.77 2.89 -7.18
N THR A 29 -9.64 3.88 -7.23
CA THR A 29 -10.12 4.65 -6.07
C THR A 29 -10.78 3.73 -5.04
N MET A 30 -11.61 2.79 -5.49
CA MET A 30 -12.25 1.82 -4.59
C MET A 30 -11.22 0.95 -3.88
N SER A 31 -10.24 0.41 -4.61
CA SER A 31 -9.18 -0.40 -3.99
C SER A 31 -8.27 0.40 -3.05
N TYR A 32 -8.05 1.69 -3.28
CA TYR A 32 -7.37 2.58 -2.35
C TYR A 32 -8.16 2.77 -1.06
N ALA A 33 -9.47 2.99 -1.15
CA ALA A 33 -10.33 3.09 0.02
C ALA A 33 -10.25 1.83 0.89
N HIS A 34 -10.27 0.64 0.26
CA HIS A 34 -10.10 -0.63 0.97
C HIS A 34 -8.70 -0.81 1.59
N ALA A 35 -7.64 -0.36 0.90
CA ALA A 35 -6.29 -0.37 1.47
C ALA A 35 -6.17 0.54 2.69
N SER A 36 -6.73 1.75 2.62
CA SER A 36 -6.78 2.68 3.75
C SER A 36 -7.59 2.14 4.92
N ASN A 37 -8.74 1.51 4.65
CA ASN A 37 -9.57 0.90 5.68
C ASN A 37 -8.87 -0.29 6.35
N ALA A 38 -8.27 -1.19 5.55
CA ALA A 38 -7.47 -2.30 6.05
C ALA A 38 -6.35 -1.81 6.97
N MET A 39 -5.58 -0.79 6.54
CA MET A 39 -4.51 -0.24 7.38
C MET A 39 -5.03 0.53 8.59
N TRP A 40 -6.22 1.13 8.53
CA TRP A 40 -6.85 1.71 9.71
C TRP A 40 -7.12 0.62 10.76
N VAL A 41 -7.67 -0.53 10.35
CA VAL A 41 -7.92 -1.68 11.26
C VAL A 41 -6.62 -2.20 11.85
N VAL A 42 -5.59 -2.44 11.03
CA VAL A 42 -4.27 -2.91 11.51
C VAL A 42 -3.65 -1.91 12.49
N TRP A 43 -3.73 -0.62 12.18
CA TRP A 43 -3.16 0.44 13.01
C TRP A 43 -3.90 0.61 14.33
N HIS A 44 -5.23 0.46 14.31
CA HIS A 44 -6.05 0.50 15.51
C HIS A 44 -5.77 -0.73 16.41
N PHE A 45 -5.65 -1.92 15.81
CA PHE A 45 -5.24 -3.13 16.53
C PHE A 45 -3.88 -2.92 17.20
N ARG A 46 -2.88 -2.38 16.48
CA ARG A 46 -1.55 -2.05 16.99
C ARG A 46 -1.57 -1.09 18.20
N ALA A 47 -2.57 -0.19 18.28
CA ALA A 47 -2.68 0.73 19.40
C ALA A 47 -3.11 0.04 20.71
N LEU A 48 -3.76 -1.13 20.61
CA LEU A 48 -4.30 -1.90 21.73
C LEU A 48 -3.49 -3.17 22.02
N TYR A 49 -2.82 -3.71 21.01
CA TYR A 49 -2.09 -4.98 21.04
C TYR A 49 -0.76 -4.88 20.29
N THR A 50 0.18 -5.79 20.56
CA THR A 50 1.44 -5.85 19.82
C THR A 50 1.28 -6.60 18.50
N LEU A 51 1.89 -6.09 17.42
CA LEU A 51 1.94 -6.78 16.13
C LEU A 51 2.95 -7.93 16.12
N ARG A 52 3.90 -7.97 17.06
CA ARG A 52 5.11 -8.81 17.00
C ARG A 52 4.83 -10.32 16.86
N ASN A 53 3.67 -10.80 17.29
CA ASN A 53 3.30 -12.23 17.19
C ASN A 53 2.24 -12.51 16.11
N GLU A 54 1.77 -11.48 15.41
CA GLU A 54 0.62 -11.55 14.50
C GLU A 54 1.07 -11.69 13.05
N HIS A 55 1.73 -12.81 12.71
CA HIS A 55 2.30 -13.06 11.38
C HIS A 55 1.30 -12.87 10.22
N TRP A 56 0.01 -13.12 10.44
CA TRP A 56 -1.06 -12.95 9.45
C TRP A 56 -1.26 -11.48 9.01
N MET A 57 -0.77 -10.51 9.80
CA MET A 57 -0.81 -9.08 9.46
C MET A 57 0.20 -8.70 8.36
N ILE A 58 1.22 -9.53 8.12
CA ILE A 58 2.26 -9.28 7.10
C ILE A 58 1.60 -9.14 5.73
N GLN A 59 0.74 -10.11 5.34
CA GLN A 59 0.06 -10.08 4.05
C GLN A 59 -0.77 -8.80 3.86
N ALA A 60 -1.47 -8.36 4.90
CA ALA A 60 -2.30 -7.16 4.84
C ALA A 60 -1.46 -5.92 4.61
N ALA A 61 -0.41 -5.74 5.41
CA ALA A 61 0.50 -4.61 5.29
C ALA A 61 1.20 -4.60 3.93
N SER A 62 1.67 -5.76 3.44
CA SER A 62 2.30 -5.89 2.12
C SER A 62 1.36 -5.50 0.99
N ILE A 63 0.15 -6.07 0.95
CA ILE A 63 -0.84 -5.79 -0.09
C ILE A 63 -1.19 -4.30 -0.11
N CYS A 64 -1.40 -3.69 1.07
CA CYS A 64 -1.75 -2.28 1.16
C CYS A 64 -0.59 -1.38 0.72
N ALA A 65 0.65 -1.67 1.17
CA ALA A 65 1.82 -0.91 0.77
C ALA A 65 2.02 -0.89 -0.74
N PHE A 66 1.98 -2.06 -1.39
CA PHE A 66 2.11 -2.14 -2.85
C PHE A 66 0.94 -1.48 -3.57
N ARG A 67 -0.28 -1.63 -3.04
CA ARG A 67 -1.47 -1.08 -3.69
C ARG A 67 -1.36 0.42 -3.86
N VAL A 68 -1.01 1.13 -2.79
CA VAL A 68 -1.04 2.60 -2.77
C VAL A 68 0.25 3.23 -3.29
N LEU A 69 1.29 2.43 -3.53
CA LEU A 69 2.65 2.90 -3.86
C LEU A 69 2.68 3.88 -5.05
N SER A 70 1.88 3.65 -6.08
CA SER A 70 1.87 4.48 -7.30
C SER A 70 1.29 5.88 -7.09
N ASP A 71 0.60 6.15 -5.97
CA ASP A 71 -0.17 7.39 -5.75
C ASP A 71 0.25 8.10 -4.44
N ILE A 72 1.38 7.72 -3.85
CA ILE A 72 1.86 8.31 -2.58
C ILE A 72 2.35 9.75 -2.72
N GLU A 73 2.75 10.17 -3.92
CA GLU A 73 3.27 11.52 -4.17
C GLU A 73 2.14 12.53 -4.38
N THR A 74 1.01 12.05 -4.88
CA THR A 74 -0.18 12.82 -5.27
C THR A 74 -1.25 12.82 -4.19
N SER A 75 -1.27 11.82 -3.29
CA SER A 75 -2.32 11.66 -2.28
C SER A 75 -1.77 11.48 -0.87
N THR A 76 -2.10 12.44 0.01
CA THR A 76 -1.73 12.37 1.44
C THR A 76 -2.38 11.19 2.18
N ILE A 77 -3.55 10.72 1.72
CA ILE A 77 -4.23 9.55 2.28
C ILE A 77 -3.44 8.28 1.92
N GLN A 78 -2.98 8.18 0.67
CA GLN A 78 -2.16 7.05 0.22
C GLN A 78 -0.79 7.05 0.88
N LEU A 79 -0.15 8.21 1.02
CA LEU A 79 1.10 8.33 1.77
C LEU A 79 0.95 7.87 3.23
N LYS A 80 -0.11 8.29 3.92
CA LYS A 80 -0.39 7.85 5.30
C LYS A 80 -0.64 6.35 5.37
N THR A 81 -1.38 5.80 4.40
CA THR A 81 -1.66 4.36 4.31
C THR A 81 -0.36 3.58 4.11
N PHE A 82 0.49 4.04 3.19
CA PHE A 82 1.80 3.48 2.90
C PHE A 82 2.72 3.50 4.12
N ALA A 83 2.83 4.65 4.79
CA ALA A 83 3.69 4.81 5.96
C ALA A 83 3.27 3.86 7.10
N LYS A 84 1.96 3.73 7.36
CA LYS A 84 1.44 2.77 8.35
C LYS A 84 1.78 1.32 7.97
N ALA A 85 1.65 0.98 6.69
CA ALA A 85 1.93 -0.36 6.20
C ALA A 85 3.42 -0.71 6.34
N CYS A 86 4.31 0.19 5.91
CA CYS A 86 5.75 0.05 6.09
C CYS A 86 6.14 -0.06 7.56
N GLN A 87 5.57 0.76 8.44
CA GLN A 87 5.84 0.71 9.87
C GLN A 87 5.38 -0.63 10.49
N ALA A 88 4.20 -1.13 10.10
CA ALA A 88 3.74 -2.44 10.53
C ALA A 88 4.68 -3.57 10.08
N LEU A 89 5.18 -3.52 8.84
CA LEU A 89 6.15 -4.50 8.33
C LEU A 89 7.50 -4.44 9.08
N ILE A 90 7.96 -3.25 9.47
CA ILE A 90 9.18 -3.09 10.27
C ILE A 90 9.03 -3.79 11.62
N GLU A 91 7.92 -3.54 12.32
CA GLU A 91 7.64 -4.13 13.63
C GLU A 91 7.47 -5.65 13.55
N LEU A 92 6.74 -6.13 12.55
CA LEU A 92 6.61 -7.57 12.27
C LEU A 92 7.96 -8.19 11.92
N GLY A 93 8.84 -7.45 11.24
CA GLY A 93 10.19 -7.87 10.85
C GLY A 93 11.14 -8.11 12.02
N GLU A 94 10.81 -7.62 13.22
CA GLU A 94 11.56 -7.94 14.43
C GLU A 94 11.44 -9.42 14.82
N SER A 95 10.31 -10.05 14.50
CA SER A 95 10.04 -11.46 14.83
C SER A 95 9.91 -12.37 13.61
N PHE A 96 9.57 -11.83 12.45
CA PHE A 96 9.33 -12.60 11.24
C PHE A 96 10.24 -12.10 10.09
N PRO A 97 11.32 -12.83 9.75
CA PRO A 97 12.24 -12.45 8.67
C PRO A 97 11.54 -12.18 7.33
N VAL A 98 10.46 -12.92 7.03
CA VAL A 98 9.66 -12.74 5.80
C VAL A 98 9.12 -11.30 5.65
N ALA A 99 8.81 -10.60 6.75
CA ALA A 99 8.36 -9.21 6.65
C ALA A 99 9.49 -8.27 6.16
N LYS A 100 10.75 -8.55 6.53
CA LYS A 100 11.93 -7.83 6.02
C LYS A 100 12.16 -8.12 4.54
N GLU A 101 11.95 -9.37 4.11
CA GLU A 101 12.06 -9.75 2.71
C GLU A 101 11.05 -9.00 1.84
N VAL A 102 9.80 -8.86 2.29
CA VAL A 102 8.78 -8.09 1.56
C VAL A 102 9.07 -6.59 1.53
N MET A 103 9.77 -6.04 2.53
CA MET A 103 10.19 -4.63 2.49
C MET A 103 11.22 -4.32 1.40
N LEU A 104 12.02 -5.28 0.96
CA LEU A 104 13.04 -5.06 -0.07
C LEU A 104 12.46 -4.57 -1.41
N PRO A 105 11.49 -5.27 -2.04
CA PRO A 105 10.87 -4.80 -3.26
C PRO A 105 10.13 -3.47 -3.07
N ILE A 106 9.51 -3.22 -1.90
CA ILE A 106 8.86 -1.93 -1.61
C ILE A 106 9.88 -0.77 -1.67
N LYS A 107 11.07 -0.95 -1.07
CA LYS A 107 12.15 0.04 -1.11
C LYS A 107 12.68 0.24 -2.53
N LEU A 108 12.83 -0.84 -3.28
CA LEU A 108 13.31 -0.80 -4.66
C LEU A 108 12.31 -0.13 -5.61
N SER A 109 11.01 -0.32 -5.41
CA SER A 109 9.97 0.30 -6.22
C SER A 109 9.72 1.78 -5.87
N HIS A 110 10.15 2.25 -4.68
CA HIS A 110 10.08 3.66 -4.31
C HIS A 110 11.23 4.50 -4.88
N LYS A 111 12.43 3.93 -5.04
CA LYS A 111 13.60 4.64 -5.60
C LYS A 111 13.41 5.24 -7.01
N PRO A 112 12.72 4.57 -7.96
CA PRO A 112 12.47 5.11 -9.30
C PRO A 112 11.57 6.35 -9.31
N ALA A 113 10.64 6.48 -8.37
CA ALA A 113 9.69 7.60 -8.33
C ALA A 113 10.41 8.95 -8.10
N LEU A 114 11.48 8.94 -7.31
CA LEU A 114 12.34 10.12 -7.10
C LEU A 114 13.25 10.45 -8.29
N THR A 115 13.51 9.49 -9.21
CA THR A 115 14.41 9.72 -10.35
C THR A 115 13.68 10.37 -11.54
N THR A 116 12.38 10.13 -11.68
CA THR A 116 11.56 10.71 -12.75
C THR A 116 11.28 12.21 -12.56
N ILE A 117 11.34 12.70 -11.32
CA ILE A 117 11.19 14.14 -11.01
C ILE A 117 12.47 14.93 -11.35
N SER A 118 13.64 14.32 -11.19
CA SER A 118 14.91 14.98 -11.52
C SER A 118 15.10 15.21 -13.02
N GLN A 119 14.53 14.36 -13.88
CA GLN A 119 14.67 14.51 -15.34
C GLN A 119 13.68 15.52 -15.94
N ARG A 120 12.51 15.72 -15.31
CA ARG A 120 11.51 16.68 -15.80
C ARG A 120 11.88 18.15 -15.52
N SER A 121 12.85 18.39 -14.64
CA SER A 121 13.40 19.71 -14.33
C SER A 121 14.46 20.17 -15.35
N ASP A 122 15.03 19.25 -16.12
CA ASP A 122 16.14 19.55 -17.05
C ASP A 122 15.66 19.72 -18.52
N ASP A 123 14.39 19.39 -18.80
CA ASP A 123 13.79 19.50 -20.14
C ASP A 123 13.03 20.83 -20.38
N ASP A 124 12.96 21.72 -19.38
CA ASP A 124 12.29 23.05 -19.46
C ASP A 124 13.30 24.22 -19.63
N VAL A 125 14.42 23.99 -20.33
CA VAL A 125 15.37 25.06 -20.75
C VAL A 125 15.07 25.55 -22.16
#